data_AF-A0A3D9BGE9-F1
#
_entry.id   AF-A0A3D9BGE9-F1
#
_cell.length_a   1.000
_cell.length_b   1.000
_cell.length_c   1.000
_cell.angle_alpha   90.00
_cell.angle_beta   90.00
_cell.angle_gamma   90.00
#
_symmetry.space_group_name_H-M   'P 1'
#
loop_
_entity.id
_entity.type
_entity.pdbx_description
1 polymer ?
#
loop_
_entity_poly.entity_id
_entity_poly.type
_entity_poly.pdbx_seq_one_letter_code
_entity_poly.pdbx_strand_id
1 'polypeptide(L)'
;MKYFRRFFIITVTIFIVFLLYLEFGGMFILKTNDKRTITFYIRSSEKIPNNFSNFYNTVYPNSLSANSWSYMFDILTNPQAPRKECPCNQMSYKILPTLEIKHTKRINYFMNQFIVARFIENRFSQKECLQFNFSSFNFLENRKGLSEVSQSLFKKDAEDLKPMEMAEILALYEAPLKHNRSRNPQKAKERTEHFYHVYLNNSKIKN
;
A
#
# COMPACT_ATOMS: atom_id res chain seq x y z
N MET A 1 32.86 19.16 -29.55
CA MET A 1 32.11 19.70 -28.38
C MET A 1 30.64 20.08 -28.67
N LYS A 2 30.30 20.76 -29.78
CA LYS A 2 28.89 21.15 -30.09
C LYS A 2 27.90 19.97 -30.17
N TYR A 3 28.33 18.85 -30.76
CA TYR A 3 27.52 17.63 -30.88
C TYR A 3 27.26 16.94 -29.54
N PHE A 4 28.26 16.89 -28.66
CA PHE A 4 28.11 16.34 -27.30
C PHE A 4 27.10 17.14 -26.47
N ARG A 5 27.15 18.47 -26.54
CA ARG A 5 26.16 19.33 -25.86
C ARG A 5 24.74 19.09 -26.36
N ARG A 6 24.55 18.95 -27.68
CA ARG A 6 23.23 18.65 -28.28
C ARG A 6 22.71 17.28 -27.85
N PHE A 7 23.57 16.26 -27.87
CA PHE A 7 23.21 14.91 -27.43
C PHE A 7 22.80 14.90 -25.96
N PHE A 8 23.58 15.54 -25.09
CA PHE A 8 23.25 15.64 -23.67
C PHE A 8 21.88 16.30 -23.42
N ILE A 9 21.60 17.43 -24.09
CA ILE A 9 20.31 18.11 -23.97
C ILE A 9 19.16 17.18 -24.38
N ILE A 10 19.29 16.50 -25.52
CA ILE A 10 18.26 15.57 -26.01
C ILE A 10 18.00 14.46 -24.98
N THR A 11 19.06 13.84 -24.45
CA THR A 11 18.93 12.77 -23.45
C THR A 11 18.24 13.26 -22.18
N VAL A 12 18.60 14.44 -21.68
CA VAL A 12 17.96 15.06 -20.50
C VAL A 12 16.49 15.37 -20.79
N THR A 13 16.16 15.92 -21.97
CA THR A 13 14.77 16.19 -22.35
C THR A 13 13.94 14.91 -22.40
N ILE A 14 14.46 13.85 -23.03
CA ILE A 14 13.78 12.54 -23.08
C ILE A 14 13.54 12.00 -21.67
N PHE A 15 14.53 12.11 -20.79
CA PHE A 15 14.41 11.66 -19.40
C PHE A 15 13.34 12.46 -18.63
N ILE A 16 13.30 13.79 -18.78
CA ILE A 16 12.27 14.63 -18.16
C ILE A 16 10.88 14.25 -18.67
N VAL A 17 10.70 14.09 -19.99
CA VAL A 17 9.43 13.66 -20.57
C VAL A 17 9.00 12.30 -20.02
N PHE A 18 9.95 11.38 -19.86
CA PHE A 18 9.69 10.08 -19.25
C PHE A 18 9.23 10.19 -17.79
N LEU A 19 9.88 11.02 -16.97
CA LEU A 19 9.44 11.26 -15.58
C LEU A 19 8.05 11.91 -15.51
N LEU A 20 7.76 12.86 -16.40
CA LEU A 20 6.43 13.47 -16.50
C LEU A 20 5.37 12.44 -16.92
N TYR A 21 5.71 11.52 -17.82
CA TYR A 21 4.84 10.40 -18.17
C TYR A 21 4.60 9.46 -16.99
N LEU A 22 5.59 9.18 -16.16
CA LEU A 22 5.39 8.38 -14.95
C LEU A 22 4.49 9.08 -13.93
N GLU A 23 4.65 10.40 -13.78
CA GLU A 23 3.88 11.20 -12.82
C GLU A 23 2.41 11.42 -13.25
N PHE A 24 2.20 11.74 -14.52
CA PHE A 24 0.89 12.17 -15.03
C PHE A 24 0.27 11.19 -16.03
N GLY A 25 0.96 10.11 -16.43
CA GLY A 25 0.52 9.17 -17.45
C GLY A 25 -0.85 8.55 -17.17
N GLY A 26 -1.22 8.39 -15.90
CA GLY A 26 -2.51 7.81 -15.51
C GLY A 26 -3.70 8.67 -15.95
N MET A 27 -3.49 9.99 -16.14
CA MET A 27 -4.51 10.85 -16.74
C MET A 27 -4.86 10.46 -18.17
N PHE A 28 -3.90 9.95 -18.92
CA PHE A 28 -4.01 9.61 -20.34
C PHE A 28 -4.34 8.14 -20.57
N ILE A 29 -3.77 7.24 -19.75
CA ILE A 29 -3.93 5.79 -19.92
C ILE A 29 -5.27 5.30 -19.36
N LEU A 30 -5.75 5.88 -18.25
CA LEU A 30 -7.01 5.45 -17.64
C LEU A 30 -8.21 6.02 -18.39
N LYS A 31 -9.16 5.15 -18.73
CA LYS A 31 -10.44 5.57 -19.29
C LYS A 31 -11.30 6.23 -18.21
N THR A 32 -12.33 6.96 -18.64
CA THR A 32 -13.29 7.58 -17.71
C THR A 32 -13.95 6.54 -16.79
N ASN A 33 -14.24 5.34 -17.30
CA ASN A 33 -14.79 4.25 -16.51
C ASN A 33 -13.81 3.80 -15.42
N ASP A 34 -12.55 3.54 -15.76
CA ASP A 34 -11.50 3.18 -14.79
C ASP A 34 -11.35 4.22 -13.68
N LYS A 35 -11.34 5.51 -14.03
CA LYS A 35 -11.26 6.62 -13.05
C LYS A 35 -12.46 6.62 -12.10
N ARG A 36 -13.66 6.35 -12.61
CA ARG A 36 -14.90 6.21 -11.81
C ARG A 36 -14.83 4.99 -10.90
N THR A 37 -14.37 3.85 -11.41
CA THR A 37 -14.19 2.61 -10.65
C THR A 37 -13.23 2.79 -9.49
N ILE A 38 -12.06 3.39 -9.74
CA ILE A 38 -11.08 3.74 -8.68
C ILE A 38 -11.74 4.63 -7.61
N THR A 39 -12.42 5.69 -8.05
CA THR A 39 -13.08 6.63 -7.14
C THR A 39 -14.18 5.96 -6.32
N PHE A 40 -14.98 5.10 -6.94
CA PHE A 40 -16.04 4.34 -6.30
C PHE A 40 -15.47 3.45 -5.20
N TYR A 41 -14.47 2.62 -5.53
CA TYR A 41 -13.87 1.70 -4.57
C TYR A 41 -13.26 2.41 -3.36
N ILE A 42 -12.55 3.53 -3.57
CA ILE A 42 -11.98 4.30 -2.46
C ILE A 42 -13.09 4.89 -1.59
N ARG A 43 -14.08 5.54 -2.20
CA ARG A 43 -15.14 6.23 -1.46
C ARG A 43 -16.11 5.28 -0.76
N SER A 44 -16.30 4.08 -1.29
CA SER A 44 -17.13 3.03 -0.68
C SER A 44 -16.39 2.22 0.39
N SER A 45 -15.08 2.48 0.60
CA SER A 45 -14.29 1.71 1.54
C SER A 45 -14.69 2.02 2.97
N GLU A 46 -14.74 0.98 3.78
CA GLU A 46 -14.92 1.11 5.22
C GLU A 46 -13.80 1.96 5.83
N LYS A 47 -14.18 2.91 6.69
CA LYS A 47 -13.20 3.76 7.38
C LYS A 47 -12.46 2.95 8.44
N ILE A 48 -11.14 3.01 8.37
CA ILE A 48 -10.26 2.50 9.42
C ILE A 48 -10.15 3.55 10.53
N PRO A 49 -10.27 3.15 11.81
CA PRO A 49 -10.16 4.07 12.93
C PRO A 49 -8.73 4.58 13.14
N ASN A 50 -8.62 5.73 13.83
CA ASN A 50 -7.35 6.43 13.97
C ASN A 50 -6.30 5.61 14.73
N ASN A 51 -6.69 4.88 15.78
CA ASN A 51 -5.81 3.98 16.53
C ASN A 51 -5.10 2.99 15.61
N PHE A 52 -5.83 2.34 14.69
CA PHE A 52 -5.29 1.36 13.78
C PHE A 52 -4.41 2.00 12.70
N SER A 53 -4.84 3.14 12.12
CA SER A 53 -4.00 3.85 11.14
C SER A 53 -2.69 4.37 11.77
N ASN A 54 -2.73 4.81 13.03
CA ASN A 54 -1.55 5.28 13.76
C ASN A 54 -0.62 4.13 14.13
N PHE A 55 -1.19 2.99 14.54
CA PHE A 55 -0.45 1.75 14.75
C PHE A 55 0.27 1.33 13.46
N TYR A 56 -0.46 1.27 12.34
CA TYR A 56 0.10 0.92 11.04
C TYR A 56 1.25 1.85 10.62
N ASN A 57 1.07 3.17 10.74
CA ASN A 57 2.12 4.15 10.43
C ASN A 57 3.31 4.15 11.40
N THR A 58 3.13 3.53 12.58
CA THR A 58 4.23 3.36 13.54
C THR A 58 4.99 2.07 13.26
N VAL A 59 4.31 0.99 12.85
CA VAL A 59 4.97 -0.23 12.37
C VAL A 59 5.71 0.01 11.06
N TYR A 60 5.09 0.74 10.12
CA TYR A 60 5.68 1.14 8.85
C TYR A 60 5.84 2.67 8.81
N PRO A 61 7.00 3.20 9.24
CA PRO A 61 7.25 4.64 9.28
C PRO A 61 7.02 5.30 7.92
N ASN A 62 6.34 6.46 7.95
CA ASN A 62 5.98 7.27 6.79
C ASN A 62 5.06 6.59 5.77
N SER A 63 4.49 5.42 6.05
CA SER A 63 3.58 4.75 5.11
C SER A 63 2.33 5.58 4.78
N LEU A 64 1.89 6.47 5.68
CA LEU A 64 0.74 7.34 5.45
C LEU A 64 1.09 8.71 4.84
N SER A 65 2.36 9.06 4.71
CA SER A 65 2.82 10.36 4.21
C SER A 65 3.72 10.27 2.97
N ALA A 66 4.52 9.21 2.87
CA ALA A 66 5.37 8.94 1.73
C ALA A 66 4.54 8.49 0.53
N ASN A 67 5.05 8.79 -0.66
CA ASN A 67 4.40 8.45 -1.92
C ASN A 67 5.19 7.35 -2.66
N SER A 68 4.66 6.92 -3.80
CA SER A 68 5.27 5.84 -4.59
C SER A 68 6.68 6.16 -5.08
N TRP A 69 7.03 7.44 -5.29
CA TRP A 69 8.40 7.83 -5.62
C TRP A 69 9.35 7.58 -4.46
N SER A 70 9.02 8.03 -3.25
CA SER A 70 9.84 7.77 -2.06
C SER A 70 10.08 6.27 -1.89
N TYR A 71 9.02 5.47 -2.02
CA TYR A 71 9.11 4.03 -1.94
C TYR A 71 10.04 3.42 -3.01
N MET A 72 9.95 3.90 -4.25
CA MET A 72 10.81 3.43 -5.34
C MET A 72 12.27 3.84 -5.14
N PHE A 73 12.54 5.09 -4.72
CA PHE A 73 13.90 5.54 -4.40
C PHE A 73 14.51 4.74 -3.25
N ASP A 74 13.71 4.40 -2.23
CA ASP A 74 14.15 3.58 -1.10
C ASP A 74 14.58 2.18 -1.54
N ILE A 75 13.81 1.53 -2.43
CA ILE A 75 14.18 0.21 -2.98
C ILE A 75 15.52 0.27 -3.71
N LEU A 76 15.79 1.36 -4.44
CA LEU A 76 17.01 1.51 -5.24
C LEU A 76 18.22 1.89 -4.38
N THR A 77 18.04 2.71 -3.35
CA THR A 77 19.13 3.27 -2.54
C THR A 77 19.45 2.44 -1.30
N ASN A 78 18.45 1.75 -0.73
CA ASN A 78 18.61 0.94 0.45
C ASN A 78 17.83 -0.39 0.34
N PRO A 79 18.29 -1.32 -0.51
CA PRO A 79 17.61 -2.60 -0.74
C PRO A 79 17.57 -3.51 0.49
N GLN A 80 18.38 -3.22 1.51
CA GLN A 80 18.44 -3.97 2.78
C GLN A 80 17.55 -3.37 3.88
N ALA A 81 16.92 -2.21 3.62
CA ALA A 81 16.01 -1.59 4.57
C ALA A 81 14.83 -2.52 4.91
N PRO A 82 14.28 -2.43 6.13
CA PRO A 82 13.05 -3.12 6.47
C PRO A 82 11.95 -2.75 5.47
N ARG A 83 11.08 -3.73 5.18
CA ARG A 83 9.99 -3.60 4.20
C ARG A 83 9.15 -2.36 4.50
N LYS A 84 9.27 -1.35 3.64
CA LYS A 84 8.39 -0.19 3.62
C LYS A 84 7.08 -0.57 2.93
N GLU A 85 5.99 0.04 3.37
CA GLU A 85 4.69 -0.15 2.74
C GLU A 85 4.16 1.18 2.22
N CYS A 86 3.63 1.15 1.00
CA CYS A 86 2.98 2.28 0.36
C CYS A 86 1.54 1.86 0.00
N PRO A 87 0.54 2.24 0.83
CA PRO A 87 -0.83 1.81 0.66
C PRO A 87 -1.41 2.05 -0.74
N CYS A 88 -1.14 3.19 -1.38
CA CYS A 88 -1.64 3.45 -2.73
C CYS A 88 -0.97 2.59 -3.80
N ASN A 89 0.32 2.25 -3.64
CA ASN A 89 0.98 1.29 -4.52
C ASN A 89 0.49 -0.16 -4.30
N GLN A 90 0.15 -0.53 -3.07
CA GLN A 90 -0.51 -1.81 -2.79
C GLN A 90 -1.93 -1.85 -3.40
N MET A 91 -2.67 -0.75 -3.27
CA MET A 91 -3.99 -0.62 -3.85
C MET A 91 -3.93 -0.70 -5.37
N SER A 92 -2.98 -0.01 -6.01
CA SER A 92 -2.82 -0.04 -7.46
C SER A 92 -2.58 -1.47 -7.95
N TYR A 93 -1.76 -2.26 -7.25
CA TYR A 93 -1.56 -3.68 -7.58
C TYR A 93 -2.87 -4.49 -7.53
N LYS A 94 -3.70 -4.28 -6.50
CA LYS A 94 -4.97 -5.00 -6.33
C LYS A 94 -6.01 -4.61 -7.37
N ILE A 95 -6.09 -3.34 -7.73
CA ILE A 95 -7.13 -2.84 -8.65
C ILE A 95 -6.75 -3.01 -10.12
N LEU A 96 -5.45 -3.04 -10.44
CA LEU A 96 -4.96 -3.08 -11.82
C LEU A 96 -5.62 -4.17 -12.68
N PRO A 97 -5.81 -5.43 -12.21
CA PRO A 97 -6.46 -6.47 -13.01
C PRO A 97 -7.93 -6.19 -13.36
N THR A 98 -8.58 -5.27 -12.65
CA THR A 98 -9.99 -4.89 -12.88
C THR A 98 -10.15 -3.75 -13.87
N LEU A 99 -9.04 -3.09 -14.26
CA LEU A 99 -9.05 -1.94 -15.16
C LEU A 99 -8.96 -2.40 -16.62
N GLU A 100 -9.49 -1.60 -17.53
CA GLU A 100 -9.51 -1.92 -18.98
C GLU A 100 -8.15 -1.71 -19.69
N ILE A 101 -7.05 -1.77 -18.95
CA ILE A 101 -5.70 -1.54 -19.46
C ILE A 101 -5.12 -2.84 -20.05
N LYS A 102 -4.57 -2.76 -21.26
CA LYS A 102 -3.95 -3.93 -21.92
C LYS A 102 -2.61 -4.30 -21.24
N HIS A 103 -2.56 -5.46 -20.60
CA HIS A 103 -1.35 -5.98 -19.94
C HIS A 103 -0.66 -7.07 -20.77
N THR A 104 0.00 -6.69 -21.87
CA THR A 104 0.64 -7.67 -22.77
C THR A 104 1.99 -8.20 -22.28
N LYS A 105 2.70 -7.48 -21.39
CA LYS A 105 4.03 -7.86 -20.88
C LYS A 105 4.18 -7.49 -19.39
N ARG A 106 5.01 -8.25 -18.66
CA ARG A 106 5.29 -8.03 -17.22
C ARG A 106 5.86 -6.64 -16.91
N ILE A 107 6.74 -6.12 -17.76
CA ILE A 107 7.30 -4.77 -17.55
C ILE A 107 6.23 -3.68 -17.69
N ASN A 108 5.28 -3.87 -18.61
CA ASN A 108 4.14 -2.97 -18.76
C ASN A 108 3.23 -3.05 -17.52
N TYR A 109 3.12 -4.22 -16.89
CA TYR A 109 2.35 -4.36 -15.65
C TYR A 109 2.94 -3.52 -14.51
N PHE A 110 4.24 -3.61 -14.24
CA PHE A 110 4.89 -2.80 -13.19
C PHE A 110 4.84 -1.30 -13.49
N MET A 111 5.11 -0.91 -14.73
CA MET A 111 4.98 0.47 -15.20
C MET A 111 3.55 0.99 -15.00
N ASN A 112 2.54 0.23 -15.44
CA ASN A 112 1.14 0.62 -15.29
C ASN A 112 0.73 0.66 -13.82
N GLN A 113 1.20 -0.27 -12.99
CA GLN A 113 0.97 -0.25 -11.54
C GLN A 113 1.49 1.06 -10.93
N PHE A 114 2.71 1.46 -11.26
CA PHE A 114 3.30 2.71 -10.77
C PHE A 114 2.51 3.92 -11.24
N ILE A 115 2.18 3.98 -12.53
CA ILE A 115 1.40 5.08 -13.13
C ILE A 115 0.00 5.18 -12.50
N VAL A 116 -0.67 4.05 -12.24
CA VAL A 116 -1.96 4.02 -11.55
C VAL A 116 -1.80 4.45 -10.10
N ALA A 117 -0.73 4.04 -9.41
CA ALA A 117 -0.44 4.49 -8.05
C ALA A 117 -0.27 6.02 -8.00
N ARG A 118 0.52 6.61 -8.92
CA ARG A 118 0.68 8.07 -9.03
C ARG A 118 -0.64 8.78 -9.30
N PHE A 119 -1.48 8.23 -10.18
CA PHE A 119 -2.81 8.78 -10.44
C PHE A 119 -3.69 8.81 -9.18
N ILE A 120 -3.66 7.74 -8.38
CA ILE A 120 -4.39 7.63 -7.12
C ILE A 120 -3.83 8.62 -6.09
N GLU A 121 -2.51 8.66 -5.89
CA GLU A 121 -1.84 9.52 -4.92
C GLU A 121 -2.02 11.02 -5.19
N ASN A 122 -2.23 11.40 -6.45
CA ASN A 122 -2.54 12.78 -6.84
C ASN A 122 -4.00 13.20 -6.53
N ARG A 123 -4.84 12.29 -6.03
CA ARG A 123 -6.27 12.52 -5.75
C ARG A 123 -6.73 12.06 -4.37
N PHE A 124 -6.05 11.07 -3.81
CA PHE A 124 -6.43 10.40 -2.58
C PHE A 124 -5.18 10.25 -1.70
N SER A 125 -5.41 10.30 -0.40
CA SER A 125 -4.39 10.10 0.61
C SER A 125 -3.99 8.62 0.74
N GLN A 126 -2.78 8.37 1.26
CA GLN A 126 -2.36 7.01 1.62
C GLN A 126 -3.31 6.34 2.63
N LYS A 127 -3.95 7.13 3.51
CA LYS A 127 -4.94 6.63 4.46
C LYS A 127 -6.18 6.09 3.76
N GLU A 128 -6.68 6.78 2.74
CA GLU A 128 -7.80 6.31 1.93
C GLU A 128 -7.45 5.04 1.14
N CYS A 129 -6.23 4.96 0.61
CA CYS A 129 -5.73 3.73 -0.01
C CYS A 129 -5.62 2.58 1.01
N LEU A 130 -5.20 2.86 2.25
CA LEU A 130 -5.15 1.87 3.34
C LEU A 130 -6.56 1.36 3.69
N GLN A 131 -7.54 2.27 3.75
CA GLN A 131 -8.96 1.93 3.96
C GLN A 131 -9.45 0.95 2.90
N PHE A 132 -9.21 1.24 1.62
CA PHE A 132 -9.51 0.29 0.54
C PHE A 132 -8.82 -1.05 0.74
N ASN A 133 -7.53 -1.03 1.07
CA ASN A 133 -6.73 -2.23 1.20
C ASN A 133 -7.27 -3.19 2.26
N PHE A 134 -7.71 -2.69 3.41
CA PHE A 134 -8.29 -3.52 4.47
C PHE A 134 -9.76 -3.85 4.19
N SER A 135 -10.57 -2.88 3.76
CA SER A 135 -12.00 -3.08 3.47
C SER A 135 -12.24 -4.14 2.40
N SER A 136 -11.36 -4.21 1.40
CA SER A 136 -11.44 -5.23 0.33
C SER A 136 -10.82 -6.58 0.71
N PHE A 137 -10.02 -6.65 1.78
CA PHE A 137 -9.26 -7.85 2.11
C PHE A 137 -10.11 -8.91 2.80
N ASN A 138 -9.94 -10.17 2.40
CA ASN A 138 -10.55 -11.32 3.03
C ASN A 138 -9.53 -11.99 3.97
N PHE A 139 -9.77 -11.88 5.28
CA PHE A 139 -8.95 -12.45 6.35
C PHE A 139 -9.23 -13.96 6.56
N LEU A 140 -9.72 -14.66 5.54
CA LEU A 140 -10.25 -16.04 5.59
C LEU A 140 -11.51 -16.12 6.47
N GLU A 141 -12.18 -17.28 6.42
CA GLU A 141 -13.37 -17.55 7.23
C GLU A 141 -14.49 -16.51 7.02
N ASN A 142 -14.60 -16.00 5.78
CA ASN A 142 -15.55 -14.95 5.36
C ASN A 142 -15.43 -13.62 6.12
N ARG A 143 -14.29 -13.35 6.77
CA ARG A 143 -14.01 -12.08 7.44
C ARG A 143 -13.51 -11.06 6.42
N LYS A 144 -14.40 -10.21 5.91
CA LYS A 144 -14.04 -9.16 4.96
C LYS A 144 -13.98 -7.80 5.65
N GLY A 145 -12.86 -7.12 5.59
CA GLY A 145 -12.70 -5.83 6.26
C GLY A 145 -12.16 -5.93 7.68
N LEU A 146 -11.83 -4.77 8.25
CA LEU A 146 -11.21 -4.66 9.57
C LEU A 146 -12.21 -4.94 10.70
N SER A 147 -13.45 -4.48 10.56
CA SER A 147 -14.47 -4.67 11.60
C SER A 147 -14.84 -6.14 11.74
N GLU A 148 -15.04 -6.86 10.63
CA GLU A 148 -15.36 -8.28 10.66
C GLU A 148 -14.24 -9.13 11.28
N VAL A 149 -12.98 -8.84 10.95
CA VAL A 149 -11.85 -9.57 11.54
C VAL A 149 -11.67 -9.23 13.02
N SER A 150 -11.86 -7.97 13.41
CA SER A 150 -11.84 -7.52 14.81
C SER A 150 -12.89 -8.24 15.64
N GLN A 151 -14.14 -8.23 15.16
CA GLN A 151 -15.27 -8.83 15.85
C GLN A 151 -15.15 -10.36 15.92
N SER A 152 -14.68 -10.99 14.86
CA SER A 152 -14.47 -12.43 14.84
C SER A 152 -13.37 -12.87 15.80
N LEU A 153 -12.21 -12.19 15.79
CA LEU A 153 -11.04 -12.62 16.55
C LEU A 153 -11.10 -12.20 18.03
N PHE A 154 -11.65 -11.03 18.34
CA PHE A 154 -11.51 -10.41 19.67
C PHE A 154 -12.84 -10.00 20.30
N LYS A 155 -13.97 -10.10 19.58
CA LYS A 155 -15.30 -9.63 20.04
C LYS A 155 -15.27 -8.14 20.43
N LYS A 156 -14.61 -7.33 19.59
CA LYS A 156 -14.41 -5.90 19.80
C LYS A 156 -14.63 -5.12 18.51
N ASP A 157 -15.04 -3.88 18.67
CA ASP A 157 -14.95 -2.88 17.61
C ASP A 157 -13.49 -2.55 17.31
N ALA A 158 -13.21 -2.18 16.06
CA ALA A 158 -11.84 -1.91 15.61
C ALA A 158 -11.18 -0.74 16.37
N GLU A 159 -11.99 0.18 16.91
CA GLU A 159 -11.57 1.32 17.74
C GLU A 159 -11.01 0.90 19.10
N ASP A 160 -11.45 -0.25 19.63
CA ASP A 160 -11.10 -0.76 20.96
C ASP A 160 -9.93 -1.76 20.94
N LEU A 161 -9.36 -2.00 19.76
CA LEU A 161 -8.24 -2.92 19.60
C LEU A 161 -7.00 -2.40 20.31
N LYS A 162 -6.37 -3.28 21.09
CA LYS A 162 -5.06 -3.04 21.70
C LYS A 162 -3.94 -3.25 20.67
N PRO A 163 -2.75 -2.64 20.85
CA PRO A 163 -1.65 -2.79 19.89
C PRO A 163 -1.24 -4.23 19.58
N MET A 164 -1.30 -5.15 20.55
CA MET A 164 -1.03 -6.57 20.33
C MET A 164 -2.08 -7.22 19.41
N GLU A 165 -3.36 -6.84 19.53
CA GLU A 165 -4.45 -7.35 18.70
C GLU A 165 -4.36 -6.77 17.28
N MET A 166 -3.99 -5.49 17.15
CA MET A 166 -3.68 -4.87 15.86
C MET A 166 -2.48 -5.53 15.18
N ALA A 167 -1.46 -5.94 15.94
CA ALA A 167 -0.31 -6.69 15.45
C ALA A 167 -0.71 -8.07 14.90
N GLU A 168 -1.66 -8.75 15.54
CA GLU A 168 -2.16 -10.05 15.08
C GLU A 168 -2.95 -9.91 13.78
N ILE A 169 -3.81 -8.89 13.67
CA ILE A 169 -4.51 -8.58 12.42
C ILE A 169 -3.51 -8.25 11.32
N LEU A 170 -2.45 -7.49 11.62
CA LEU A 170 -1.42 -7.15 10.63
C LEU A 170 -0.60 -8.37 10.19
N ALA A 171 -0.28 -9.27 11.12
CA ALA A 171 0.33 -10.56 10.79
C ALA A 171 -0.56 -11.38 9.84
N LEU A 172 -1.86 -11.43 10.12
CA LEU A 172 -2.82 -12.11 9.27
C LEU A 172 -2.97 -11.43 7.91
N TYR A 173 -2.94 -10.09 7.86
CA TYR A 173 -2.99 -9.31 6.61
C TYR A 173 -1.79 -9.61 5.71
N GLU A 174 -0.59 -9.74 6.28
CA GLU A 174 0.63 -10.00 5.52
C GLU A 174 0.62 -11.38 4.83
N ALA A 175 0.18 -12.42 5.54
CA ALA A 175 0.12 -13.78 5.00
C ALA A 175 -1.00 -14.59 5.67
N PRO A 176 -2.24 -14.52 5.15
CA PRO A 176 -3.42 -15.03 5.85
C PRO A 176 -3.35 -16.54 6.09
N LEU A 177 -2.80 -17.31 5.16
CA LEU A 177 -2.65 -18.76 5.35
C LEU A 177 -1.56 -19.11 6.36
N LYS A 178 -0.45 -18.36 6.36
CA LYS A 178 0.74 -18.65 7.20
C LYS A 178 0.55 -18.20 8.65
N HIS A 179 -0.14 -17.09 8.86
CA HIS A 179 -0.30 -16.45 10.16
C HIS A 179 -1.73 -16.54 10.71
N ASN A 180 -2.55 -17.48 10.22
CA ASN A 180 -3.85 -17.79 10.83
C ASN A 180 -3.64 -18.58 12.12
N ARG A 181 -4.14 -18.05 13.25
CA ARG A 181 -3.97 -18.68 14.58
C ARG A 181 -4.62 -20.05 14.72
N SER A 182 -5.73 -20.31 14.01
CA SER A 182 -6.43 -21.59 14.05
C SER A 182 -5.67 -22.67 13.28
N ARG A 183 -4.96 -22.27 12.21
CA ARG A 183 -4.18 -23.19 11.35
C ARG A 183 -2.72 -23.34 11.80
N ASN A 184 -2.09 -22.24 12.18
CA ASN A 184 -0.66 -22.11 12.45
C ASN A 184 -0.42 -21.22 13.70
N PRO A 185 -0.82 -21.66 14.91
CA PRO A 185 -0.81 -20.84 16.12
C PRO A 185 0.58 -20.30 16.47
N GLN A 186 1.61 -21.13 16.37
CA GLN A 186 2.98 -20.73 16.70
C GLN A 186 3.49 -19.62 15.76
N LYS A 187 3.31 -19.78 14.44
CA LYS A 187 3.72 -18.77 13.45
C LYS A 187 2.92 -17.48 13.57
N ALA A 188 1.63 -17.59 13.88
CA ALA A 188 0.78 -16.43 14.14
C ALA A 188 1.28 -15.64 15.37
N LYS A 189 1.58 -16.33 16.47
CA LYS A 189 2.13 -15.74 17.69
C LYS A 189 3.47 -15.05 17.44
N GLU A 190 4.42 -15.75 16.84
CA GLU A 190 5.75 -15.20 16.52
C GLU A 190 5.67 -13.94 15.66
N ARG A 191 4.80 -13.94 14.63
CA ARG A 191 4.67 -12.78 13.76
C ARG A 191 3.95 -11.61 14.44
N THR A 192 2.99 -11.90 15.29
CA THR A 192 2.29 -10.90 16.12
C THR A 192 3.28 -10.23 17.08
N GLU A 193 4.07 -11.02 17.80
CA GLU A 193 5.11 -10.52 18.73
C GLU A 193 6.13 -9.65 17.98
N HIS A 194 6.57 -10.09 16.79
CA HIS A 194 7.45 -9.28 15.96
C HIS A 194 6.86 -7.90 15.65
N PHE A 195 5.62 -7.81 15.14
CA PHE A 195 5.00 -6.53 14.83
C PHE A 195 4.76 -5.67 16.08
N TYR A 196 4.40 -6.29 17.20
CA TYR A 196 4.26 -5.58 18.47
C TYR A 196 5.59 -5.01 18.97
N HIS A 197 6.70 -5.76 18.86
CA HIS A 197 8.03 -5.27 19.20
C HIS A 197 8.49 -4.12 18.28
N VAL A 198 8.24 -4.23 16.97
CA VAL A 198 8.51 -3.14 16.02
C VAL A 198 7.72 -1.88 16.41
N TYR A 199 6.44 -2.03 16.74
CA TYR A 199 5.60 -0.93 17.22
C TYR A 199 6.18 -0.28 18.49
N LEU A 200 6.56 -1.07 19.49
CA LEU A 200 7.13 -0.54 20.75
C LEU A 200 8.45 0.20 20.49
N ASN A 201 9.34 -0.36 19.67
CA ASN A 201 10.62 0.27 19.35
C ASN A 201 10.43 1.60 18.62
N ASN A 202 9.56 1.64 17.61
CA ASN A 202 9.30 2.86 16.85
C ASN A 202 8.50 3.90 17.65
N SER A 203 7.67 3.47 18.61
CA SER A 203 6.95 4.38 19.51
C SER A 203 7.89 5.10 20.47
N LYS A 204 8.93 4.40 20.97
CA LYS A 204 9.96 5.01 21.84
C LYS A 204 10.79 6.07 21.13
N ILE A 205 10.98 5.96 19.82
CA ILE A 205 11.76 6.93 19.02
C ILE A 205 10.97 8.23 18.79
N LYS A 206 9.63 8.18 18.88
CA LYS A 206 8.74 9.33 18.66
C LYS A 206 8.50 10.18 19.92
N ASN A 207 8.81 9.64 21.10
CA ASN A 207 8.68 10.31 22.40
C ASN A 207 10.06 10.77 22.89
#